data_AF-A0A3S0DP70-F1
#
_entry.id   AF-A0A3S0DP70-F1
#
_cell.length_a   1.000
_cell.length_b   1.000
_cell.length_c   1.000
_cell.angle_alpha   90.00
_cell.angle_beta   90.00
_cell.angle_gamma   90.00
#
_symmetry.space_group_name_H-M   'P 1'
#
loop_
_entity.id
_entity.type
_entity.pdbx_description
1 polymer ?
#
loop_
_entity_poly.entity_id
_entity_poly.type
_entity_poly.pdbx_seq_one_letter_code
_entity_poly.pdbx_strand_id
1 'polypeptide(L)' 'MGKKGKKKDRDEEAKFVIRIEKDLRDEFVDLCRDLDTTASREVRRFIRSYLAENGRGASDAPPSPDAGESA' A
#
# COMPACT_ATOMS: atom_id res chain seq x y z
N MET A 1 -22.04 -34.74 10.97
CA MET A 1 -22.16 -33.53 10.12
C MET A 1 -21.11 -32.52 10.54
N GLY A 2 -20.02 -32.38 9.78
CA GLY A 2 -18.94 -31.45 10.08
C GLY A 2 -19.22 -30.07 9.49
N LYS A 3 -19.37 -29.04 10.34
CA LYS A 3 -19.39 -27.64 9.90
C LYS A 3 -17.95 -27.17 9.69
N LYS A 4 -17.51 -27.16 8.43
CA LYS A 4 -16.22 -26.61 8.01
C LYS A 4 -16.30 -25.08 8.09
N GLY A 5 -15.70 -24.50 9.12
CA GLY A 5 -15.60 -23.05 9.26
C GLY A 5 -14.83 -22.45 8.07
N LYS A 6 -15.42 -21.44 7.41
CA LYS A 6 -14.72 -20.59 6.44
C LYS A 6 -13.54 -19.93 7.16
N LYS A 7 -12.31 -20.37 6.88
CA LYS A 7 -11.13 -19.55 7.15
C LYS A 7 -11.28 -18.30 6.31
N LYS A 8 -11.36 -17.15 6.98
CA LYS A 8 -11.21 -15.83 6.36
C LYS A 8 -9.83 -15.85 5.69
N ASP A 9 -9.81 -15.89 4.36
CA ASP A 9 -8.59 -15.78 3.57
C ASP A 9 -7.82 -14.57 4.10
N ARG A 10 -6.69 -14.87 4.73
CA ARG A 10 -5.76 -13.88 5.25
C ARG A 10 -5.17 -13.27 3.99
N ASP A 11 -5.52 -12.03 3.69
CA ASP A 11 -5.10 -11.26 2.51
C ASP A 11 -3.77 -11.78 1.95
N GLU A 12 -3.81 -12.40 0.77
CA GLU A 12 -2.61 -12.94 0.14
C GLU A 12 -1.66 -11.77 -0.17
N GLU A 13 -0.67 -11.58 0.70
CA GLU A 13 0.30 -10.51 0.58
C GLU A 13 1.22 -10.81 -0.62
N ALA A 14 0.88 -10.23 -1.78
CA ALA A 14 1.64 -10.40 -3.01
C ALA A 14 2.91 -9.54 -2.99
N LYS A 15 4.06 -10.14 -3.33
CA LYS A 15 5.33 -9.43 -3.46
C LYS A 15 5.42 -8.77 -4.84
N PHE A 16 5.80 -7.49 -4.87
CA PHE A 16 6.07 -6.76 -6.10
C PHE A 16 7.57 -6.52 -6.24
N VAL A 17 8.21 -7.21 -7.18
CA VAL A 17 9.65 -7.12 -7.44
C VAL A 17 9.87 -6.32 -8.72
N ILE A 18 10.53 -5.16 -8.61
CA ILE A 18 10.84 -4.28 -9.74
C ILE A 18 12.36 -4.15 -9.85
N ARG A 19 12.87 -4.13 -11.08
CA ARG A 19 14.27 -3.77 -11.37
C ARG A 19 14.30 -2.31 -11.84
N ILE A 20 15.11 -1.51 -11.17
CA ILE A 20 15.38 -0.11 -11.49
C ILE A 20 16.87 0.14 -11.43
N GLU A 21 17.31 1.30 -11.92
CA GLU A 21 18.71 1.72 -11.79
C GLU A 21 19.11 1.87 -10.32
N LYS A 22 20.38 1.57 -10.02
CA LYS A 22 20.87 1.55 -8.64
C LYS A 22 20.80 2.95 -8.02
N ASP A 23 21.28 3.96 -8.75
CA ASP A 23 21.30 5.34 -8.28
C ASP A 23 19.89 5.86 -8.00
N LEU A 24 18.92 5.56 -8.88
CA LEU A 24 17.51 5.90 -8.68
C LEU A 24 16.92 5.24 -7.41
N ARG A 25 17.23 3.97 -7.17
CA ARG A 25 16.81 3.27 -5.94
C ARG A 25 17.40 3.95 -4.71
N ASP A 26 18.69 4.22 -4.73
CA ASP A 26 19.40 4.74 -3.58
C ASP A 26 18.91 6.16 -3.25
N GLU A 27 18.71 7.02 -4.25
CA GLU A 27 18.10 8.36 -4.08
C GLU A 27 16.68 8.28 -3.50
N PHE A 28 15.83 7.39 -4.03
CA PHE A 28 14.48 7.20 -3.52
C PHE A 28 14.46 6.72 -2.06
N VAL A 29 15.34 5.78 -1.72
CA VAL A 29 15.44 5.25 -0.34
C VAL A 29 15.99 6.30 0.61
N ASP A 30 16.96 7.11 0.17
CA ASP A 30 17.53 8.21 0.97
C ASP A 30 16.46 9.25 1.29
N LEU A 31 15.72 9.70 0.26
CA LEU A 31 14.60 10.62 0.42
C LEU A 31 13.52 10.06 1.37
N CYS A 32 13.22 8.77 1.29
CA CYS A 32 12.29 8.14 2.23
C CYS A 32 12.78 8.26 3.70
N ARG A 33 14.10 8.17 3.94
CA ARG A 33 14.67 8.28 5.29
C ARG A 33 14.61 9.71 5.80
N ASP A 34 14.90 10.70 4.96
CA ASP A 34 14.73 12.12 5.30
C ASP A 34 13.29 12.46 5.69
N LEU A 35 12.32 11.82 5.03
CA LEU A 35 10.89 12.01 5.28
C LEU A 35 10.31 11.12 6.40
N ASP A 36 11.15 10.39 7.14
CA ASP A 36 10.74 9.42 8.19
C ASP A 36 9.68 8.41 7.68
N THR A 37 9.83 7.95 6.43
CA THR A 37 8.94 6.97 5.78
C THR A 37 9.74 5.78 5.23
N THR A 38 9.03 4.80 4.68
CA THR A 38 9.66 3.63 4.04
C THR A 38 9.33 3.59 2.56
N ALA A 39 10.29 3.08 1.76
CA ALA A 39 10.11 2.85 0.34
C ALA A 39 8.82 2.07 0.03
N SER A 40 8.50 1.06 0.83
CA SER A 40 7.26 0.28 0.68
C SER A 40 5.99 1.10 0.96
N ARG A 41 6.01 2.01 1.94
CA ARG A 41 4.87 2.91 2.22
C ARG A 41 4.64 3.86 1.07
N GLU A 42 5.69 4.51 0.57
CA GLU A 42 5.56 5.47 -0.53
C GLU A 42 5.17 4.80 -1.84
N VAL A 43 5.71 3.62 -2.17
CA VAL A 43 5.27 2.88 -3.37
C VAL A 43 3.78 2.50 -3.27
N ARG A 44 3.30 2.03 -2.10
CA ARG A 44 1.87 1.72 -1.91
C ARG A 44 1.00 2.98 -2.04
N ARG A 45 1.45 4.10 -1.46
CA ARG A 45 0.75 5.39 -1.53
C ARG A 45 0.68 5.87 -2.98
N PHE A 46 1.80 5.85 -3.68
CA PHE A 46 1.90 6.18 -5.10
C PHE A 46 0.95 5.32 -5.92
N ILE A 47 0.94 3.99 -5.74
CA ILE A 47 0.04 3.09 -6.48
C ILE A 47 -1.43 3.46 -6.24
N ARG A 48 -1.84 3.71 -4.98
CA ARG A 48 -3.22 4.12 -4.66
C ARG A 48 -3.60 5.44 -5.31
N SER A 49 -2.73 6.45 -5.20
CA SER A 49 -2.94 7.77 -5.82
C SER A 49 -2.98 7.67 -7.34
N TYR A 50 -2.06 6.92 -7.94
CA TYR A 50 -1.99 6.70 -9.38
C TYR A 50 -3.26 6.01 -9.92
N LEU A 51 -3.76 5.00 -9.21
CA LEU A 51 -5.02 4.33 -9.56
C LEU A 51 -6.23 5.26 -9.37
N ALA A 52 -6.23 6.13 -8.36
CA ALA A 52 -7.33 7.08 -8.16
C ALA A 52 -7.38 8.15 -9.27
N GLU A 53 -6.22 8.61 -9.72
CA GLU A 53 -6.10 9.65 -10.75
C GLU A 53 -6.33 9.09 -12.17
N ASN A 54 -5.87 7.86 -12.44
CA ASN A 54 -5.86 7.27 -13.78
C ASN A 54 -6.88 6.14 -13.98
N GLY A 55 -7.42 5.59 -12.89
CA GLY A 55 -8.49 4.61 -12.93
C GLY A 55 -9.79 5.28 -13.33
N ARG A 56 -10.30 4.98 -14.53
CA ARG A 56 -11.59 5.45 -15.06
C ARG A 56 -12.81 4.94 -14.27
N GLY A 57 -12.89 5.21 -12.96
CA GLY A 57 -13.96 4.71 -12.10
C GLY A 57 -13.80 4.92 -10.60
N ALA A 58 -13.10 5.97 -10.14
CA ALA A 58 -13.16 6.39 -8.74
C ALA A 58 -14.44 7.22 -8.48
N SER A 59 -15.62 6.62 -8.70
CA SER A 59 -16.79 7.01 -7.92
C SER A 59 -16.74 6.20 -6.63
N ASP A 60 -16.57 6.91 -5.52
CA ASP A 60 -16.90 6.44 -4.17
C ASP A 60 -15.90 5.47 -3.50
N ALA A 61 -14.88 6.04 -2.87
CA ALA A 61 -14.49 5.64 -1.51
C ALA A 61 -13.60 6.74 -0.90
N PRO A 62 -14.09 7.52 0.08
CA PRO A 62 -13.24 8.43 0.84
C PRO A 62 -12.20 7.63 1.64
N PRO A 63 -11.03 8.23 1.96
CA PRO A 63 -10.06 7.60 2.82
C PRO A 63 -10.69 7.39 4.20
N SER A 64 -10.93 6.13 4.57
CA SER A 64 -11.23 5.77 5.96
C SER A 64 -10.11 6.34 6.85
N PRO A 65 -10.42 7.25 7.79
CA PRO A 65 -9.46 7.64 8.80
C PRO A 65 -9.21 6.43 9.71
N ASP A 66 -7.96 5.97 9.71
CA ASP A 66 -7.47 4.98 10.66
C ASP A 66 -7.43 5.58 12.06
N ALA A 67 -7.96 4.82 13.02
CA ALA A 67 -7.61 4.79 14.45
C ALA A 67 -7.37 6.11 15.22
N GLY A 68 -8.32 6.41 16.11
CA GLY A 68 -8.11 7.15 17.36
C GLY A 68 -9.44 7.19 18.10
N GLU A 69 -9.59 6.93 19.39
CA GLU A 69 -8.75 6.50 20.50
C GLU A 69 -9.77 6.04 21.56
N SER A 70 -9.40 5.05 22.37
CA SER A 70 -10.25 4.53 23.44
C SER A 70 -10.58 5.63 24.46
N ALA A 71 -11.86 5.86 24.74
CA ALA A 71 -12.36 6.41 26.01
C ALA A 71 -13.79 5.92 26.26
#